data_AF-A0A947DI19-F1
#
_entry.id   AF-A0A947DI19-F1
#
_cell.length_a   1.000
_cell.length_b   1.000
_cell.length_c   1.000
_cell.angle_alpha   90.00
_cell.angle_beta   90.00
_cell.angle_gamma   90.00
#
_symmetry.space_group_name_H-M   'P 1'
#
loop_
_entity.id
_entity.type
_entity.pdbx_description
1 polymer ?
#
loop_
_entity_poly.entity_id
_entity_poly.type
_entity_poly.pdbx_seq_one_letter_code
_entity_poly.pdbx_strand_id
1 'polypeptide(L)' 'MASQDQQNTLMDLRTRAGLTRREVANALGVTEKTIYVWEKSANSPKMTVAQVRQLLEILGCTLDELVVAATKESGS' A
#
# COMPACT_ATOMS: atom_id res chain seq x y z
N MET A 1 -24.35 11.72 3.41
CA MET A 1 -23.10 11.65 4.18
C MET A 1 -22.31 10.48 3.63
N ALA A 2 -21.21 10.75 2.93
CA ALA A 2 -20.42 9.71 2.29
C ALA A 2 -19.76 8.85 3.38
N SER A 3 -20.16 7.59 3.46
CA SER A 3 -19.54 6.57 4.31
C SER A 3 -18.11 6.32 3.83
N GLN A 4 -17.16 7.05 4.40
CA GLN A 4 -15.73 6.88 4.18
C GLN A 4 -15.20 5.97 5.30
N ASP A 5 -15.25 4.64 5.12
CA ASP A 5 -14.70 3.73 6.16
C ASP A 5 -14.10 2.41 5.64
N GLN A 6 -13.74 2.26 4.36
CA GLN A 6 -13.21 0.96 3.89
C GLN A 6 -12.20 1.03 2.74
N GLN A 7 -11.22 1.94 2.79
CA GLN A 7 -10.05 1.91 1.90
C GLN A 7 -8.76 2.19 2.68
N ASN A 8 -8.52 1.40 3.73
CA ASN A 8 -7.41 1.64 4.66
C ASN A 8 -6.33 0.56 4.59
N THR A 9 -6.24 -0.20 3.51
CA THR A 9 -5.16 -1.18 3.32
C THR A 9 -4.38 -0.93 2.05
N LEU A 10 -3.13 -1.39 2.02
CA LEU A 10 -2.29 -1.30 0.81
C LEU A 10 -2.94 -2.00 -0.39
N MET A 11 -3.74 -3.05 -0.13
CA MET A 11 -4.52 -3.74 -1.15
C MET A 11 -5.63 -2.86 -1.73
N ASP A 12 -6.32 -2.09 -0.88
CA ASP A 12 -7.39 -1.18 -1.31
C ASP A 12 -6.82 -0.05 -2.16
N LEU A 13 -5.70 0.55 -1.73
CA LEU A 13 -5.01 1.58 -2.52
C LEU A 13 -4.58 1.04 -3.89
N ARG A 14 -4.04 -0.19 -3.93
CA ARG A 14 -3.66 -0.84 -5.19
C ARG A 14 -4.87 -1.10 -6.10
N THR A 15 -5.95 -1.64 -5.54
CA THR A 15 -7.15 -1.98 -6.33
C THR A 15 -7.87 -0.73 -6.83
N ARG A 16 -7.88 0.35 -6.05
CA ARG A 16 -8.34 1.68 -6.47
C ARG A 16 -7.55 2.21 -7.68
N ALA A 17 -6.23 2.01 -7.68
CA ALA A 17 -5.37 2.36 -8.80
C ALA A 17 -5.50 1.42 -10.02
N GLY A 18 -6.31 0.34 -9.93
CA GLY A 18 -6.48 -0.63 -11.00
C GLY A 18 -5.25 -1.52 -11.24
N LEU A 19 -4.30 -1.55 -10.31
CA LEU A 19 -3.03 -2.26 -10.46
C LEU A 19 -3.09 -3.68 -9.89
N THR A 20 -2.33 -4.59 -10.48
CA THR A 20 -2.04 -5.92 -9.93
C THR A 20 -0.83 -5.87 -9.00
N ARG A 21 -0.69 -6.89 -8.13
CA ARG A 21 0.51 -7.00 -7.27
C ARG A 21 1.80 -7.07 -8.09
N ARG A 22 1.74 -7.72 -9.26
CA ARG A 22 2.88 -7.86 -10.16
C ARG A 22 3.31 -6.52 -10.75
N GLU A 23 2.37 -5.67 -11.14
CA GLU A 23 2.67 -4.33 -11.66
C GLU A 23 3.31 -3.44 -10.59
N VAL A 24 2.77 -3.45 -9.37
CA VAL A 24 3.38 -2.74 -8.23
C VAL A 24 4.79 -3.29 -7.92
N ALA A 25 4.96 -4.61 -7.93
CA ALA A 25 6.25 -5.24 -7.69
C ALA A 25 7.30 -4.82 -8.74
N ASN A 26 6.91 -4.84 -10.02
CA ASN A 26 7.77 -4.44 -11.12
C ASN A 26 8.19 -2.96 -11.01
N ALA A 27 7.25 -2.07 -10.66
CA ALA A 27 7.54 -0.65 -10.47
C ALA A 27 8.52 -0.39 -9.32
N LEU A 28 8.48 -1.23 -8.27
CA LEU A 28 9.32 -1.09 -7.07
C LEU A 28 10.62 -1.91 -7.11
N GLY A 29 10.83 -2.70 -8.18
CA GLY A 29 11.98 -3.61 -8.28
C GLY A 29 11.99 -4.70 -7.21
N VAL A 30 10.82 -5.14 -6.74
CA VAL A 30 10.67 -6.20 -5.74
C VAL A 30 9.92 -7.40 -6.33
N THR A 31 9.80 -8.47 -5.55
CA THR A 31 9.00 -9.64 -5.97
C THR A 31 7.52 -9.42 -5.70
N GLU A 32 6.64 -10.05 -6.48
CA GLU A 32 5.20 -10.06 -6.20
C GLU A 32 4.88 -10.62 -4.80
N LYS A 33 5.67 -11.60 -4.34
CA LYS A 33 5.58 -12.15 -2.99
C LYS A 33 5.83 -11.08 -1.92
N THR A 34 6.75 -10.14 -2.17
CA THR A 34 7.00 -9.01 -1.27
C THR A 34 5.75 -8.16 -1.10
N ILE A 35 5.07 -7.83 -2.21
CA ILE A 35 3.80 -7.07 -2.17
C ILE A 35 2.71 -7.86 -1.44
N TYR A 36 2.57 -9.15 -1.72
CA TYR A 36 1.63 -10.02 -1.01
C TYR A 36 1.86 -10.00 0.51
N VAL A 37 3.12 -10.10 0.94
CA VAL A 37 3.48 -10.03 2.38
C VAL A 37 3.12 -8.67 2.95
N TRP A 38 3.40 -7.57 2.25
CA TRP A 38 3.03 -6.23 2.71
C TRP A 38 1.51 -6.06 2.87
N GLU A 39 0.70 -6.61 1.96
CA GLU A 39 -0.76 -6.53 2.03
C GLU A 39 -1.36 -7.42 3.14
N LYS A 40 -0.72 -8.54 3.47
CA LYS A 40 -1.25 -9.53 4.44
C LYS A 40 -0.65 -9.42 5.83
N SER A 41 0.57 -8.91 5.96
CA SER A 41 1.29 -8.81 7.22
C SER A 41 0.65 -7.79 8.14
N ALA A 42 0.64 -8.08 9.45
CA ALA A 42 0.28 -7.11 10.48
C ALA A 42 1.44 -6.14 10.81
N ASN A 43 2.67 -6.50 10.44
CA ASN A 43 3.85 -5.67 10.64
C ASN A 43 4.03 -4.67 9.50
N SER A 44 4.50 -3.47 9.85
CA SER A 44 4.84 -2.41 8.90
C SER A 44 5.86 -2.92 7.86
N PRO A 45 5.60 -2.71 6.56
CA PRO A 45 6.50 -3.12 5.50
C PRO A 45 7.83 -2.37 5.60
N LYS A 46 8.94 -3.08 5.44
CA LYS A 46 10.26 -2.45 5.29
C LYS A 46 10.41 -1.95 3.87
N MET A 47 10.36 -0.63 3.72
CA MET A 47 10.49 0.07 2.44
C MET A 47 11.59 1.13 2.54
N THR A 48 12.27 1.39 1.43
CA THR A 48 13.14 2.56 1.31
C THR A 48 12.30 3.80 0.99
N VAL A 49 12.84 5.00 1.25
CA VAL A 49 12.19 6.28 0.89
C VAL A 49 11.88 6.35 -0.62
N ALA A 50 12.75 5.79 -1.45
CA ALA A 50 12.52 5.71 -2.90
C ALA A 50 11.31 4.85 -3.25
N GLN A 51 11.13 3.70 -2.59
CA GLN A 51 9.97 2.83 -2.78
C GLN A 51 8.67 3.49 -2.31
N VAL A 52 8.72 4.22 -1.19
CA VAL A 52 7.58 5.00 -0.70
C VAL A 52 7.17 6.04 -1.74
N ARG A 53 8.10 6.87 -2.22
CA ARG A 53 7.82 7.86 -3.27
C ARG A 53 7.20 7.21 -4.52
N GLN A 54 7.80 6.12 -5.00
CA GLN A 54 7.31 5.42 -6.18
C GLN A 54 5.89 4.86 -5.98
N LEU A 55 5.56 4.38 -4.78
CA LEU A 55 4.22 3.94 -4.42
C LEU A 55 3.21 5.07 -4.47
N LEU A 56 3.54 6.23 -3.90
CA LEU A 56 2.65 7.40 -3.93
C LEU A 56 2.32 7.79 -5.37
N GLU A 57 3.32 7.77 -6.25
CA GLU A 57 3.17 8.10 -7.67
C GLU A 57 2.28 7.09 -8.42
N ILE A 58 2.53 5.77 -8.28
CA ILE A 58 1.76 4.75 -9.03
C ILE A 58 0.37 4.49 -8.44
N LEU A 59 0.20 4.64 -7.13
CA LEU A 59 -1.08 4.44 -6.46
C LEU A 59 -1.96 5.70 -6.50
N GLY A 60 -1.40 6.86 -6.84
CA GLY A 60 -2.11 8.14 -6.80
C GLY A 60 -2.68 8.42 -5.42
N CYS A 61 -1.86 8.25 -4.38
CA CYS A 61 -2.25 8.44 -2.99
C CYS A 61 -1.29 9.40 -2.27
N THR A 62 -1.74 9.91 -1.13
CA THR A 62 -0.96 10.76 -0.23
C THR A 62 -0.11 9.91 0.71
N LEU A 63 0.92 10.53 1.29
CA LEU A 63 1.76 9.87 2.29
C LEU A 63 0.93 9.40 3.49
N ASP A 64 -0.01 10.21 3.96
CA ASP A 64 -0.89 9.88 5.07
C ASP A 64 -1.75 8.64 4.76
N GLU A 65 -2.37 8.58 3.57
CA GLU A 65 -3.11 7.38 3.15
C GLU A 65 -2.22 6.14 3.12
N LEU A 66 -1.00 6.25 2.60
CA LEU A 66 -0.06 5.13 2.55
C LEU A 66 0.39 4.70 3.95
N VAL A 67 0.62 5.63 4.87
CA VAL A 67 0.99 5.34 6.25
C VAL A 67 -0.15 4.60 6.94
N VAL A 68 -1.38 5.14 6.90
CA VAL A 68 -2.57 4.47 7.46
C VAL A 68 -2.75 3.07 6.86
N ALA A 69 -2.51 2.91 5.56
CA ALA A 69 -2.61 1.63 4.87
C ALA A 69 -1.50 0.62 5.23
N ALA A 70 -0.31 1.09 5.61
CA ALA A 70 0.87 0.29 5.92
C ALA A 70 0.99 -0.01 7.41
N THR A 71 0.46 0.86 8.27
CA THR A 71 0.38 0.67 9.72
C THR A 71 -1.03 0.22 10.04
N LYS A 72 -1.24 -1.08 10.25
CA LYS A 72 -2.45 -1.55 10.94
C LYS A 72 -2.33 -1.07 12.38
N GLU A 73 -2.70 0.20 12.64
CA GLU A 73 -2.91 0.65 14.00
C GLU A 73 -4.00 -0.24 14.56
N SER A 74 -3.55 -1.19 15.37
CA SER A 74 -4.43 -1.95 16.24
C SER A 74 -4.88 -0.93 17.26
N GLY A 75 -5.95 -0.21 16.94
CA GLY A 75 -6.68 0.58 17.93
C GLY A 75 -7.08 -0.37 19.03
N SER A 76 -6.34 -0.33 20.14
CA SER A 76 -6.81 -0.72 21.47
C SER A 76 -7.18 0.56 22.21
#